data_AF-A0A958IG29-F1
#
_entry.id   AF-A0A958IG29-F1
#
_cell.length_a   1.000
_cell.length_b   1.000
_cell.length_c   1.000
_cell.angle_alpha   90.00
_cell.angle_beta   90.00
_cell.angle_gamma   90.00
#
_symmetry.space_group_name_H-M   'P 1'
#
loop_
_entity.id
_entity.type
_entity.pdbx_description
1 polymer ?
#
loop_
_entity_poly.entity_id
_entity_poly.type
_entity_poly.pdbx_seq_one_letter_code
_entity_poly.pdbx_strand_id
1 'polypeptide(L)'
;FLNIEMPTGFGQMLTKVKELSAVRKFLPKHVKQAACQEIVYTGDEIDLNRFPILKTWPDDAGPFITLPLVFTKSLDGKAKNCGMYRMQVYDQRTTGMHWQIHHDGSNFFSEYRKAGKRMEVAVAIGADPSLAFAAIAPLPPKIFEVLIAGFIRNKPVEMVKCKTVDIEVPAEAEIILEGYVEPDELQSEGPFGDHTGYYTLEEDYPVFHLTAITTRKNPVYWTTVVGRSPQEDCYFGGKATERIFLPMFRTIAHEVTDMLLPWDGCFHNCMILSMKKQFPLHARRLMSQIWGTGQASTCKAIITVDEDVKLSDSEEMLLYILERLDIRHSVYLNEGIVDALDHSSYQWAYGGKIGLDITTALAGEPHQNDPVTNRTNPVNELEIFEAISKIHSSVLAVRPYAEQSKNPVLIVKVEKKEGRLAQQISAKIFQSENFNHFNIFFFVDEKNNLDDGHQLIWRLTNNTDWNKDTYFSPDRDRLAIDSTSKIAADGFQRRWPNDLIMSDEIIKRVDEKSKRISGLNQ
;
A
#
# COMPACT_ATOMS: atom_id res chain seq x y z
N PHE A 1 18.97 2.47 21.24
CA PHE A 1 19.28 1.27 20.43
C PHE A 1 20.15 1.55 19.20
N LEU A 2 20.20 2.77 18.64
CA LEU A 2 20.97 3.04 17.40
C LEU A 2 21.81 4.34 17.45
N ASN A 3 22.44 4.66 18.59
CA ASN A 3 23.57 5.58 18.59
C ASN A 3 24.85 4.74 18.55
N ILE A 4 25.44 4.59 17.37
CA ILE A 4 26.72 3.89 17.20
C ILE A 4 27.83 4.91 17.49
N GLU A 5 28.12 5.12 18.77
CA GLU A 5 29.47 5.56 19.15
C GLU A 5 30.41 4.35 19.06
N MET A 6 31.57 4.57 18.44
CA MET A 6 32.64 3.57 18.40
C MET A 6 33.10 3.31 19.84
N PRO A 7 33.06 2.07 20.33
CA PRO A 7 33.34 1.79 21.73
C PRO A 7 34.82 2.04 22.01
N THR A 8 35.12 3.10 22.76
CA THR A 8 36.49 3.44 23.16
C THR A 8 36.93 2.72 24.43
N GLY A 9 36.07 1.88 25.05
CA GLY A 9 36.40 1.16 26.29
C GLY A 9 35.60 -0.11 26.58
N PHE A 10 36.18 -0.96 27.42
CA PHE A 10 35.66 -2.28 27.84
C PHE A 10 34.23 -2.26 28.41
N GLY A 11 33.84 -1.17 29.08
CA GLY A 11 32.48 -1.02 29.64
C GLY A 11 31.39 -0.95 28.57
N GLN A 12 31.63 -0.22 27.47
CA GLN A 12 30.69 -0.13 26.35
C GLN A 12 30.61 -1.43 25.54
N MET A 13 31.71 -2.19 25.49
CA MET A 13 31.72 -3.55 24.94
C MET A 13 30.84 -4.49 25.75
N LEU A 14 30.87 -4.41 27.08
CA LEU A 14 29.99 -5.19 27.97
C LEU A 14 28.51 -4.82 27.79
N THR A 15 28.20 -3.53 27.58
CA THR A 15 26.83 -3.07 27.27
C THR A 15 26.35 -3.62 25.93
N LYS A 16 27.18 -3.61 24.88
CA LYS A 16 26.84 -4.24 23.59
C LYS A 16 26.68 -5.76 23.70
N VAL A 17 27.51 -6.44 24.50
CA VAL A 17 27.34 -7.88 24.77
C VAL A 17 26.01 -8.14 25.51
N LYS A 18 25.61 -7.27 26.44
CA LYS A 18 24.29 -7.35 27.09
C LYS A 18 23.14 -7.10 26.11
N GLU A 19 23.24 -6.10 25.23
CA GLU A 19 22.27 -5.83 24.16
C GLU A 19 22.16 -7.01 23.17
N LEU A 20 23.28 -7.56 22.71
CA LEU A 20 23.34 -8.77 21.87
C LEU A 20 22.78 -10.00 22.61
N SER A 21 23.01 -10.12 23.92
CA SER A 21 22.45 -11.21 24.73
C SER A 21 20.93 -11.08 24.91
N ALA A 22 20.40 -9.85 24.92
CA ALA A 22 18.96 -9.60 24.95
C ALA A 22 18.29 -10.03 23.64
N VAL A 23 18.97 -9.90 22.48
CA VAL A 23 18.46 -10.40 21.19
C VAL A 23 18.37 -11.93 21.17
N ARG A 24 19.28 -12.63 21.86
CA ARG A 24 19.29 -14.10 21.93
C ARG A 24 18.00 -14.68 22.53
N LYS A 25 17.33 -13.94 23.41
CA LYS A 25 16.02 -14.31 23.98
C LYS A 25 14.92 -14.44 22.91
N PHE A 26 15.03 -13.70 21.81
CA PHE A 26 14.00 -13.63 20.77
C PHE A 26 14.26 -14.60 19.61
N LEU A 27 15.41 -15.29 19.60
CA LEU A 27 15.72 -16.29 18.59
C LEU A 27 14.68 -17.42 18.60
N PRO A 28 14.32 -17.98 17.42
CA PRO A 28 13.37 -19.07 17.34
C PRO A 28 13.79 -20.26 18.22
N LYS A 29 12.81 -20.89 18.86
CA LYS A 29 13.03 -22.08 19.69
C LYS A 29 12.54 -23.32 18.94
N HIS A 30 13.41 -24.30 18.78
CA HIS A 30 13.05 -25.54 18.08
C HIS A 30 12.36 -26.54 19.02
N VAL A 31 11.23 -27.08 18.58
CA VAL A 31 10.47 -28.10 19.30
C VAL A 31 10.30 -29.36 18.46
N LYS A 32 10.15 -30.52 19.13
CA LYS A 32 9.97 -31.83 18.47
C LYS A 32 8.50 -32.19 18.24
N GLN A 33 7.61 -31.68 19.08
CA GLN A 33 6.17 -31.89 19.00
C GLN A 33 5.51 -30.52 18.87
N ALA A 34 4.52 -30.44 17.98
CA ALA A 34 3.84 -29.20 17.64
C ALA A 34 2.35 -29.47 17.46
N ALA A 35 1.52 -28.50 17.86
CA ALA A 35 0.08 -28.58 17.71
C ALA A 35 -0.31 -28.60 16.22
N CYS A 36 0.43 -27.89 15.37
CA CYS A 36 0.20 -27.85 13.93
C CYS A 36 0.41 -29.19 13.19
N GLN A 37 0.86 -30.25 13.90
CA GLN A 37 1.14 -31.58 13.34
C GLN A 37 0.34 -32.70 14.04
N GLU A 38 -0.79 -32.36 14.68
CA GLU A 38 -1.66 -33.36 15.33
C GLU A 38 -2.34 -34.29 14.31
N ILE A 39 -2.74 -33.74 13.17
CA ILE A 39 -3.29 -34.46 12.03
C ILE A 39 -2.39 -34.22 10.82
N VAL A 40 -2.10 -35.27 10.06
CA VAL A 40 -1.21 -35.22 8.89
C VAL A 40 -1.92 -35.91 7.72
N TYR A 41 -2.15 -35.17 6.65
CA TYR A 41 -2.68 -35.66 5.39
C TYR A 41 -1.57 -35.69 4.35
N THR A 42 -1.36 -36.83 3.70
CA THR A 42 -0.34 -37.03 2.67
C THR A 42 -0.89 -37.84 1.51
N GLY A 43 -0.25 -37.77 0.35
CA GLY A 43 -0.66 -38.52 -0.84
C GLY A 43 -2.11 -38.22 -1.23
N ASP A 44 -2.95 -39.24 -1.23
CA ASP A 44 -4.33 -39.11 -1.69
C ASP A 44 -5.29 -38.41 -0.72
N GLU A 45 -4.87 -38.21 0.53
CA GLU A 45 -5.70 -37.54 1.54
C GLU A 45 -5.67 -36.01 1.44
N ILE A 46 -4.74 -35.46 0.65
CA ILE A 46 -4.56 -34.02 0.42
C ILE A 46 -5.76 -33.48 -0.37
N ASP A 47 -6.50 -32.58 0.27
CA ASP A 47 -7.63 -31.88 -0.34
C ASP A 47 -7.81 -30.50 0.30
N LEU A 48 -7.59 -29.44 -0.47
CA LEU A 48 -7.79 -28.05 -0.05
C LEU A 48 -9.27 -27.70 0.20
N ASN A 49 -10.21 -28.42 -0.41
CA ASN A 49 -11.65 -28.17 -0.22
C ASN A 49 -12.14 -28.49 1.20
N ARG A 50 -11.29 -29.11 2.03
CA ARG A 50 -11.55 -29.30 3.47
C ARG A 50 -11.62 -27.98 4.24
N PHE A 51 -11.02 -26.91 3.69
CA PHE A 51 -10.96 -25.62 4.34
C PHE A 51 -11.94 -24.62 3.70
N PRO A 52 -12.51 -23.68 4.48
CA PRO A 52 -13.44 -22.68 3.98
C PRO A 52 -12.67 -21.54 3.28
N ILE A 53 -11.97 -21.86 2.19
CA ILE A 53 -11.21 -20.89 1.40
C ILE A 53 -12.22 -19.96 0.69
N LEU A 54 -12.05 -18.65 0.85
CA LEU A 54 -13.02 -17.67 0.41
C LEU A 54 -12.76 -17.23 -1.04
N LYS A 55 -13.84 -17.09 -1.80
CA LYS A 55 -13.89 -16.17 -2.94
C LYS A 55 -14.46 -14.85 -2.42
N THR A 56 -13.66 -13.79 -2.44
CA THR A 56 -13.96 -12.53 -1.75
C THR A 56 -14.87 -11.62 -2.57
N TRP A 57 -14.47 -11.33 -3.81
CA TRP A 57 -15.17 -10.43 -4.72
C TRP A 57 -15.87 -11.20 -5.86
N PRO A 58 -16.93 -10.63 -6.46
CA PRO A 58 -17.70 -11.32 -7.50
C PRO A 58 -16.87 -11.77 -8.70
N ASP A 59 -15.94 -10.93 -9.15
CA ASP A 59 -15.13 -11.18 -10.35
C ASP A 59 -13.77 -11.82 -10.02
N ASP A 60 -13.50 -12.19 -8.77
CA ASP A 60 -12.30 -12.96 -8.44
C ASP A 60 -12.28 -14.28 -9.23
N ALA A 61 -11.11 -14.66 -9.75
CA ALA A 61 -10.96 -15.85 -10.58
C ALA A 61 -11.29 -17.16 -9.85
N GLY A 62 -11.17 -17.18 -8.53
CA GLY A 62 -11.45 -18.34 -7.71
C GLY A 62 -11.32 -18.06 -6.21
N PRO A 63 -11.25 -19.10 -5.39
CA PRO A 63 -10.92 -18.98 -3.97
C PRO A 63 -9.45 -18.60 -3.77
N PHE A 64 -9.19 -17.73 -2.80
CA PHE A 64 -7.84 -17.28 -2.46
C PHE A 64 -7.53 -17.49 -0.98
N ILE A 65 -6.30 -17.92 -0.71
CA ILE A 65 -5.72 -17.90 0.63
C ILE A 65 -5.11 -16.50 0.82
N THR A 66 -5.73 -15.69 1.68
CA THR A 66 -5.40 -14.25 1.81
C THR A 66 -4.46 -13.91 2.96
N LEU A 67 -4.35 -14.77 3.99
CA LEU A 67 -3.36 -14.65 5.09
C LEU A 67 -2.33 -15.81 5.16
N PRO A 68 -1.71 -16.24 4.06
CA PRO A 68 -0.69 -17.28 4.11
C PRO A 68 0.67 -16.72 4.58
N LEU A 69 1.29 -17.38 5.55
CA LEU A 69 2.67 -17.10 5.96
C LEU A 69 3.60 -18.07 5.24
N VAL A 70 4.27 -17.61 4.20
CA VAL A 70 5.07 -18.43 3.30
C VAL A 70 6.53 -18.44 3.75
N PHE A 71 6.97 -19.62 4.16
CA PHE A 71 8.32 -19.92 4.58
C PHE A 71 9.15 -20.46 3.42
N THR A 72 10.29 -19.81 3.20
CA THR A 72 11.23 -20.14 2.13
C THR A 72 12.67 -20.11 2.65
N LYS A 73 13.55 -20.83 1.98
CA LYS A 73 14.99 -20.88 2.29
C LYS A 73 15.82 -20.67 1.03
N SER A 74 16.92 -19.96 1.17
CA SER A 74 17.98 -19.87 0.15
C SER A 74 18.52 -21.24 -0.26
N LEU A 75 19.13 -21.32 -1.45
CA LEU A 75 19.66 -22.59 -1.98
C LEU A 75 20.76 -23.20 -1.11
N ASP A 76 21.52 -22.36 -0.39
CA ASP A 76 22.56 -22.81 0.57
C ASP A 76 22.01 -23.11 1.98
N GLY A 77 20.71 -22.87 2.20
CA GLY A 77 20.00 -23.12 3.45
C GLY A 77 20.34 -22.15 4.59
N LYS A 78 21.15 -21.11 4.37
CA LYS A 78 21.60 -20.21 5.45
C LYS A 78 20.63 -19.07 5.71
N ALA A 79 20.04 -18.53 4.65
CA ALA A 79 19.01 -17.50 4.75
C ALA A 79 17.62 -18.13 4.70
N LYS A 80 16.73 -17.62 5.54
CA LYS A 80 15.31 -17.98 5.66
C LYS A 80 14.49 -16.72 5.53
N ASN A 81 13.30 -16.83 4.96
CA ASN A 81 12.33 -15.75 4.82
C ASN A 81 10.93 -16.27 5.17
N CYS A 82 10.14 -15.41 5.81
CA CYS A 82 8.72 -15.58 6.05
C CYS A 82 7.98 -14.37 5.47
N GLY A 83 7.40 -14.51 4.28
CA GLY A 83 6.62 -13.45 3.64
C GLY A 83 5.13 -13.78 3.59
N MET A 84 4.29 -12.78 3.38
CA MET A 84 2.86 -12.97 3.13
C MET A 84 2.55 -12.77 1.65
N TYR A 85 2.08 -13.83 0.98
CA TYR A 85 1.83 -13.82 -0.47
C TYR A 85 0.53 -14.53 -0.78
N ARG A 86 -0.48 -13.83 -1.33
CA ARG A 86 -1.77 -14.46 -1.64
C ARG A 86 -1.59 -15.68 -2.54
N MET A 87 -2.45 -16.68 -2.35
CA MET A 87 -2.40 -17.92 -3.13
C MET A 87 -3.76 -18.24 -3.74
N GLN A 88 -3.84 -18.25 -5.07
CA GLN A 88 -5.04 -18.69 -5.78
C GLN A 88 -5.16 -20.21 -5.71
N VAL A 89 -6.33 -20.74 -5.40
CA VAL A 89 -6.57 -22.18 -5.46
C VAL A 89 -7.00 -22.58 -6.88
N TYR A 90 -6.21 -23.44 -7.53
CA TYR A 90 -6.55 -23.97 -8.86
C TYR A 90 -7.31 -25.30 -8.76
N ASP A 91 -6.85 -26.18 -7.88
CA ASP A 91 -7.49 -27.47 -7.62
C ASP A 91 -7.29 -27.93 -6.16
N GLN A 92 -7.53 -29.21 -5.87
CA GLN A 92 -7.43 -29.80 -4.53
C GLN A 92 -6.00 -29.82 -3.96
N ARG A 93 -4.98 -29.69 -4.81
CA ARG A 93 -3.55 -29.91 -4.52
C ARG A 93 -2.63 -28.84 -5.08
N THR A 94 -3.12 -27.90 -5.87
CA THR A 94 -2.31 -26.86 -6.49
C THR A 94 -2.84 -25.45 -6.22
N THR A 95 -1.90 -24.53 -6.03
CA THR A 95 -2.20 -23.10 -5.86
C THR A 95 -1.21 -22.23 -6.61
N GLY A 96 -1.61 -21.06 -7.10
CA GLY A 96 -0.69 -20.04 -7.61
C GLY A 96 0.08 -19.36 -6.47
N MET A 97 1.37 -19.11 -6.66
CA MET A 97 2.24 -18.46 -5.66
C MET A 97 2.62 -17.05 -6.12
N HIS A 98 1.89 -16.03 -5.63
CA HIS A 98 2.10 -14.64 -6.04
C HIS A 98 3.30 -14.01 -5.30
N TRP A 99 4.52 -14.32 -5.72
CA TRP A 99 5.72 -13.64 -5.22
C TRP A 99 5.92 -12.29 -5.92
N GLN A 100 5.67 -11.21 -5.21
CA GLN A 100 5.99 -9.87 -5.69
C GLN A 100 7.51 -9.69 -5.83
N ILE A 101 7.92 -9.04 -6.93
CA ILE A 101 9.31 -9.02 -7.42
C ILE A 101 10.32 -8.42 -6.45
N HIS A 102 9.89 -7.51 -5.57
CA HIS A 102 10.74 -6.81 -4.60
C HIS A 102 10.89 -7.53 -3.26
N HIS A 103 10.32 -8.71 -3.09
CA HIS A 103 10.36 -9.45 -1.83
C HIS A 103 11.41 -10.56 -1.84
N ASP A 104 11.92 -10.90 -0.66
CA ASP A 104 12.98 -11.90 -0.48
C ASP A 104 12.60 -13.29 -1.01
N GLY A 105 11.30 -13.63 -1.04
CA GLY A 105 10.81 -14.86 -1.67
C GLY A 105 11.09 -14.94 -3.17
N SER A 106 10.92 -13.84 -3.91
CA SER A 106 11.23 -13.74 -5.34
C SER A 106 12.74 -13.87 -5.61
N ASN A 107 13.57 -13.30 -4.73
CA ASN A 107 15.02 -13.41 -4.84
C ASN A 107 15.48 -14.88 -4.73
N PHE A 108 14.96 -15.60 -3.73
CA PHE A 108 15.24 -17.03 -3.60
C PHE A 108 14.70 -17.80 -4.80
N PHE A 109 13.47 -17.54 -5.24
CA PHE A 109 12.94 -18.20 -6.43
C PHE A 109 13.83 -18.02 -7.67
N SER A 110 14.38 -16.82 -7.89
CA SER A 110 15.36 -16.55 -8.95
C SER A 110 16.64 -17.38 -8.83
N GLU A 111 17.14 -17.60 -7.60
CA GLU A 111 18.28 -18.48 -7.34
C GLU A 111 17.98 -19.94 -7.70
N TYR A 112 16.82 -20.46 -7.28
CA TYR A 112 16.39 -21.83 -7.60
C TYR A 112 16.16 -22.02 -9.10
N ARG A 113 15.56 -21.02 -9.77
CA ARG A 113 15.36 -21.00 -11.21
C ARG A 113 16.68 -21.06 -11.97
N LYS A 114 17.67 -20.24 -11.59
CA LYS A 114 19.02 -20.28 -12.18
C LYS A 114 19.71 -21.63 -11.96
N ALA A 115 19.42 -22.29 -10.85
CA ALA A 115 19.96 -23.61 -10.54
C ALA A 115 19.19 -24.77 -11.19
N GLY A 116 18.02 -24.51 -11.80
CA GLY A 116 17.14 -25.54 -12.37
C GLY A 116 16.68 -26.55 -11.32
N LYS A 117 16.44 -26.10 -10.07
CA LYS A 117 16.05 -26.97 -8.96
C LYS A 117 14.69 -26.56 -8.44
N ARG A 118 13.87 -27.57 -8.11
CA ARG A 118 12.63 -27.37 -7.37
C ARG A 118 12.89 -26.61 -6.07
N MET A 119 12.01 -25.66 -5.76
CA MET A 119 12.07 -24.88 -4.53
C MET A 119 11.09 -25.48 -3.53
N GLU A 120 11.59 -25.95 -2.39
CA GLU A 120 10.72 -26.36 -1.28
C GLU A 120 10.08 -25.12 -0.65
N VAL A 121 8.78 -25.20 -0.34
CA VAL A 121 8.02 -24.12 0.28
C VAL A 121 7.08 -24.71 1.33
N ALA A 122 6.91 -23.99 2.44
CA ALA A 122 5.90 -24.31 3.44
C ALA A 122 5.07 -23.06 3.75
N VAL A 123 3.77 -23.23 3.96
CA VAL A 123 2.84 -22.14 4.22
C VAL A 123 2.12 -22.40 5.52
N ALA A 124 2.16 -21.46 6.45
CA ALA A 124 1.41 -21.52 7.70
C ALA A 124 0.18 -20.61 7.63
N ILE A 125 -0.97 -21.13 8.03
CA ILE A 125 -2.22 -20.39 8.16
C ILE A 125 -2.62 -20.48 9.64
N GLY A 126 -2.96 -19.33 10.22
CA GLY A 126 -3.30 -19.25 11.64
C GLY A 126 -2.13 -19.42 12.59
N ALA A 127 -1.11 -18.57 12.49
CA ALA A 127 0.04 -18.58 13.41
C ALA A 127 -0.08 -17.48 14.49
N ASP A 128 1.02 -17.12 15.16
CA ASP A 128 1.01 -16.00 16.11
C ASP A 128 0.73 -14.66 15.38
N PRO A 129 -0.17 -13.79 15.89
CA PRO A 129 -0.46 -12.50 15.26
C PRO A 129 0.78 -11.61 15.03
N SER A 130 1.77 -11.70 15.92
CA SER A 130 3.02 -10.94 15.80
C SER A 130 3.84 -11.40 14.60
N LEU A 131 3.71 -12.67 14.21
CA LEU A 131 4.35 -13.22 13.03
C LEU A 131 3.63 -12.81 11.75
N ALA A 132 2.30 -12.73 11.77
CA ALA A 132 1.54 -12.20 10.64
C ALA A 132 1.94 -10.75 10.32
N PHE A 133 2.10 -9.91 11.35
CA PHE A 133 2.66 -8.57 11.17
C PHE A 133 4.13 -8.61 10.72
N ALA A 134 4.97 -9.43 11.35
CA ALA A 134 6.39 -9.50 10.98
C ALA A 134 6.61 -9.92 9.52
N ALA A 135 5.71 -10.75 8.96
CA ALA A 135 5.78 -11.23 7.58
C ALA A 135 5.51 -10.16 6.51
N ILE A 136 4.87 -9.04 6.88
CA ILE A 136 4.62 -7.89 5.98
C ILE A 136 5.52 -6.70 6.30
N ALA A 137 6.31 -6.80 7.37
CA ALA A 137 7.07 -5.68 7.90
C ALA A 137 8.24 -5.35 6.98
N PRO A 138 8.51 -4.07 6.67
CA PRO A 138 9.60 -3.67 5.76
C PRO A 138 10.97 -3.80 6.47
N LEU A 139 11.47 -5.02 6.59
CA LEU A 139 12.71 -5.32 7.29
C LEU A 139 13.96 -5.12 6.40
N PRO A 140 15.10 -4.76 7.00
CA PRO A 140 16.38 -4.83 6.32
C PRO A 140 16.66 -6.25 5.80
N PRO A 141 17.34 -6.38 4.65
CA PRO A 141 17.70 -7.69 4.10
C PRO A 141 18.45 -8.53 5.13
N LYS A 142 18.18 -9.86 5.13
CA LYS A 142 18.83 -10.88 5.99
C LYS A 142 18.37 -10.90 7.45
N ILE A 143 17.43 -10.05 7.87
CA ILE A 143 16.78 -10.21 9.18
C ILE A 143 15.62 -11.17 9.01
N PHE A 144 15.67 -12.31 9.70
CA PHE A 144 14.58 -13.28 9.67
C PHE A 144 13.37 -12.74 10.46
N GLU A 145 12.20 -12.71 9.84
CA GLU A 145 10.97 -12.08 10.36
C GLU A 145 10.52 -12.68 11.69
N VAL A 146 10.77 -13.98 11.89
CA VAL A 146 10.44 -14.67 13.15
C VAL A 146 11.15 -14.06 14.36
N LEU A 147 12.33 -13.46 14.16
CA LEU A 147 13.04 -12.73 15.22
C LEU A 147 12.25 -11.49 15.66
N ILE A 148 11.66 -10.76 14.71
CA ILE A 148 10.85 -9.58 14.97
C ILE A 148 9.54 -9.97 15.65
N ALA A 149 8.92 -11.06 15.21
CA ALA A 149 7.76 -11.62 15.91
C ALA A 149 8.10 -11.94 17.37
N GLY A 150 9.28 -12.54 17.61
CA GLY A 150 9.80 -12.82 18.95
C GLY A 150 10.05 -11.56 19.80
N PHE A 151 10.55 -10.50 19.18
CA PHE A 151 10.75 -9.19 19.80
C PHE A 151 9.43 -8.54 20.22
N ILE A 152 8.46 -8.47 19.31
CA ILE A 152 7.13 -7.88 19.55
C ILE A 152 6.41 -8.60 20.68
N ARG A 153 6.38 -9.93 20.66
CA ARG A 153 5.72 -10.74 21.70
C ARG A 153 6.54 -10.92 22.98
N ASN A 154 7.77 -10.40 23.00
CA ASN A 154 8.73 -10.53 24.10
C ASN A 154 9.02 -11.99 24.54
N LYS A 155 8.84 -12.96 23.63
CA LYS A 155 8.97 -14.41 23.83
C LYS A 155 9.40 -15.06 22.50
N PRO A 156 10.30 -16.06 22.49
CA PRO A 156 10.70 -16.72 21.25
C PRO A 156 9.51 -17.46 20.60
N VAL A 157 9.47 -17.46 19.27
CA VAL A 157 8.51 -18.27 18.50
C VAL A 157 8.99 -19.72 18.48
N GLU A 158 8.10 -20.64 18.84
CA GLU A 158 8.39 -22.06 18.77
C GLU A 158 8.21 -22.55 17.33
N MET A 159 9.24 -23.19 16.79
CA MET A 159 9.31 -23.67 15.41
C MET A 159 9.47 -25.19 15.39
N VAL A 160 8.86 -25.84 14.40
CA VAL A 160 8.92 -27.28 14.17
C VAL A 160 9.31 -27.56 12.72
N LYS A 161 10.05 -28.64 12.49
CA LYS A 161 10.39 -29.10 11.14
C LYS A 161 9.17 -29.71 10.46
N CYS A 162 8.94 -29.35 9.21
CA CYS A 162 7.94 -29.93 8.32
C CYS A 162 8.13 -31.45 8.12
N LYS A 163 7.08 -32.13 7.67
CA LYS A 163 7.06 -33.60 7.50
C LYS A 163 7.68 -34.06 6.20
N THR A 164 7.43 -33.32 5.12
CA THR A 164 7.79 -33.68 3.73
C THR A 164 8.86 -32.79 3.14
N VAL A 165 9.01 -31.57 3.65
CA VAL A 165 10.01 -30.59 3.20
C VAL A 165 10.98 -30.24 4.32
N ASP A 166 12.21 -29.83 3.97
CA ASP A 166 13.22 -29.43 4.95
C ASP A 166 13.11 -27.93 5.29
N ILE A 167 11.94 -27.53 5.79
CA ILE A 167 11.61 -26.17 6.23
C ILE A 167 11.06 -26.21 7.66
N GLU A 168 11.21 -25.12 8.38
CA GLU A 168 10.69 -24.96 9.74
C GLU A 168 9.54 -23.96 9.74
N VAL A 169 8.46 -24.33 10.42
CA VAL A 169 7.21 -23.57 10.52
C VAL A 169 6.81 -23.36 11.99
N PRO A 170 5.93 -22.39 12.31
CA PRO A 170 5.51 -22.12 13.68
C PRO A 170 4.75 -23.31 14.26
N ALA A 171 5.15 -23.77 15.44
CA ALA A 171 4.57 -24.95 16.09
C ALA A 171 3.12 -24.76 16.57
N GLU A 172 2.72 -23.51 16.80
CA GLU A 172 1.38 -23.10 17.23
C GLU A 172 0.44 -22.83 16.05
N ALA A 173 0.88 -23.02 14.80
CA ALA A 173 0.04 -22.77 13.63
C ALA A 173 -1.20 -23.69 13.59
N GLU A 174 -2.30 -23.18 13.03
CA GLU A 174 -3.55 -23.93 12.88
C GLU A 174 -3.45 -24.96 11.74
N ILE A 175 -2.94 -24.52 10.58
CA ILE A 175 -2.82 -25.31 9.34
C ILE A 175 -1.45 -25.03 8.71
N ILE A 176 -0.76 -26.08 8.28
CA ILE A 176 0.47 -26.02 7.48
C ILE A 176 0.22 -26.71 6.14
N LEU A 177 0.58 -26.02 5.06
CA LEU A 177 0.65 -26.56 3.71
C LEU A 177 2.13 -26.76 3.37
N GLU A 178 2.52 -27.98 3.03
CA GLU A 178 3.90 -28.30 2.64
C GLU A 178 3.94 -28.68 1.18
N GLY A 179 4.98 -28.26 0.46
CA GLY A 179 5.05 -28.51 -0.97
C GLY A 179 6.30 -27.97 -1.64
N TYR A 180 6.21 -27.86 -2.95
CA TYR A 180 7.28 -27.31 -3.77
C TYR A 180 6.74 -26.48 -4.92
N VAL A 181 7.60 -25.64 -5.46
CA VAL A 181 7.35 -24.86 -6.67
C VAL A 181 8.38 -25.27 -7.72
N GLU A 182 7.91 -25.58 -8.92
CA GLU A 182 8.79 -25.83 -10.07
C GLU A 182 9.03 -24.51 -10.83
N PRO A 183 10.28 -24.06 -11.01
CA PRO A 183 10.56 -22.75 -11.58
C PRO A 183 10.09 -22.50 -13.01
N ASP A 184 9.84 -23.56 -13.77
CA ASP A 184 9.42 -23.50 -15.18
C ASP A 184 7.90 -23.70 -15.35
N GLU A 185 7.18 -24.03 -14.28
CA GLU A 185 5.73 -24.22 -14.30
C GLU A 185 5.02 -22.95 -13.84
N LEU A 186 4.44 -22.24 -14.79
CA LEU A 186 3.67 -21.03 -14.55
C LEU A 186 2.21 -21.24 -14.98
N GLN A 187 1.29 -20.63 -14.23
CA GLN A 187 -0.13 -20.61 -14.53
C GLN A 187 -0.71 -19.22 -14.24
N SER A 188 -1.71 -18.82 -15.03
CA SER A 188 -2.39 -17.54 -14.85
C SER A 188 -3.06 -17.45 -13.47
N GLU A 189 -2.72 -16.41 -12.71
CA GLU A 189 -3.38 -15.99 -11.48
C GLU A 189 -4.24 -14.75 -11.74
N GLY A 190 -5.32 -14.60 -10.98
CA GLY A 190 -6.21 -13.46 -11.07
C GLY A 190 -7.27 -13.58 -12.17
N PRO A 191 -8.16 -12.58 -12.29
CA PRO A 191 -8.17 -11.33 -11.53
C PRO A 191 -8.48 -11.53 -10.03
N PHE A 192 -7.97 -10.62 -9.20
CA PHE A 192 -8.17 -10.62 -7.75
C PHE A 192 -8.37 -9.21 -7.21
N GLY A 193 -9.38 -9.00 -6.36
CA GLY A 193 -9.60 -7.70 -5.75
C GLY A 193 -8.59 -7.38 -4.66
N ASP A 194 -7.78 -6.33 -4.88
CA ASP A 194 -6.65 -5.99 -4.02
C ASP A 194 -6.90 -4.78 -3.11
N HIS A 195 -6.00 -4.55 -2.16
CA HIS A 195 -6.01 -3.45 -1.20
C HIS A 195 -5.98 -2.04 -1.85
N THR A 196 -5.62 -1.95 -3.13
CA THR A 196 -5.73 -0.70 -3.91
C THR A 196 -7.19 -0.32 -4.17
N GLY A 197 -8.15 -1.25 -3.96
CA GLY A 197 -9.56 -1.07 -4.28
C GLY A 197 -9.92 -1.37 -5.74
N TYR A 198 -9.00 -1.99 -6.48
CA TYR A 198 -9.18 -2.42 -7.87
C TYR A 198 -8.88 -3.91 -8.03
N TYR A 199 -9.37 -4.50 -9.13
CA TYR A 199 -8.95 -5.84 -9.52
C TYR A 199 -7.53 -5.82 -10.09
N THR A 200 -6.62 -6.58 -9.48
CA THR A 200 -5.35 -6.93 -10.11
C THR A 200 -5.63 -7.77 -11.34
N LEU A 201 -4.92 -7.49 -12.43
CA LEU A 201 -5.08 -8.18 -13.70
C LEU A 201 -4.45 -9.58 -13.68
N GLU A 202 -4.84 -10.37 -14.67
CA GLU A 202 -4.28 -11.71 -14.89
C GLU A 202 -2.79 -11.65 -15.23
N GLU A 203 -1.97 -12.41 -14.50
CA GLU A 203 -0.54 -12.56 -14.72
C GLU A 203 -0.09 -14.00 -14.41
N ASP A 204 0.97 -14.47 -15.05
CA ASP A 204 1.48 -15.82 -14.87
C ASP A 204 2.37 -15.93 -13.63
N TYR A 205 1.99 -16.80 -12.69
CA TYR A 205 2.75 -17.07 -11.45
C TYR A 205 3.12 -18.55 -11.30
N PRO A 206 4.17 -18.85 -10.52
CA PRO A 206 4.58 -20.23 -10.27
C PRO A 206 3.50 -21.06 -9.57
N VAL A 207 3.40 -22.33 -9.95
CA VAL A 207 2.47 -23.28 -9.33
C VAL A 207 3.11 -23.92 -8.10
N PHE A 208 2.41 -23.86 -6.97
CA PHE A 208 2.76 -24.55 -5.74
C PHE A 208 1.99 -25.87 -5.64
N HIS A 209 2.74 -26.96 -5.56
CA HIS A 209 2.25 -28.33 -5.46
C HIS A 209 2.32 -28.84 -4.03
N LEU A 210 1.18 -29.23 -3.48
CA LEU A 210 1.07 -29.78 -2.13
C LEU A 210 1.61 -31.21 -2.05
N THR A 211 2.50 -31.44 -1.08
CA THR A 211 3.01 -32.76 -0.70
C THR A 211 2.46 -33.24 0.65
N ALA A 212 2.06 -32.33 1.53
CA ALA A 212 1.37 -32.64 2.76
C ALA A 212 0.54 -31.46 3.27
N ILE A 213 -0.49 -31.77 4.06
CA ILE A 213 -1.23 -30.81 4.87
C ILE A 213 -1.17 -31.30 6.32
N THR A 214 -0.71 -30.46 7.24
CA THR A 214 -0.74 -30.79 8.67
C THR A 214 -1.58 -29.78 9.44
N THR A 215 -2.39 -30.25 10.39
CA THR A 215 -3.30 -29.38 11.13
C THR A 215 -3.35 -29.72 12.61
N ARG A 216 -3.89 -28.79 13.39
CA ARG A 216 -4.46 -29.08 14.71
C ARG A 216 -5.72 -29.95 14.57
N LYS A 217 -6.20 -30.55 15.67
CA LYS A 217 -7.45 -31.33 15.68
C LYS A 217 -8.69 -30.55 15.25
N ASN A 218 -8.81 -29.30 15.70
CA ASN A 218 -9.91 -28.39 15.37
C ASN A 218 -9.32 -27.08 14.85
N PRO A 219 -8.84 -27.06 13.59
CA PRO A 219 -8.10 -25.92 13.08
C PRO A 219 -9.03 -24.72 12.84
N VAL A 220 -8.55 -23.53 13.18
CA VAL A 220 -9.20 -22.26 12.83
C VAL A 220 -8.57 -21.72 11.55
N TYR A 221 -9.36 -21.60 10.48
CA TYR A 221 -8.90 -21.03 9.23
C TYR A 221 -8.85 -19.49 9.32
N TRP A 222 -7.66 -18.92 9.19
CA TRP A 222 -7.48 -17.46 9.15
C TRP A 222 -7.63 -16.96 7.73
N THR A 223 -8.42 -15.90 7.57
CA THR A 223 -8.66 -15.25 6.30
C THR A 223 -8.91 -13.77 6.54
N THR A 224 -8.50 -12.94 5.60
CA THR A 224 -8.90 -11.53 5.55
C THR A 224 -9.61 -11.23 4.23
N VAL A 225 -10.33 -10.12 4.19
CA VAL A 225 -10.91 -9.54 2.98
C VAL A 225 -10.18 -8.23 2.73
N VAL A 226 -9.54 -8.12 1.57
CA VAL A 226 -8.86 -6.89 1.13
C VAL A 226 -9.71 -6.19 0.08
N GLY A 227 -9.56 -4.88 -0.03
CA GLY A 227 -10.31 -4.09 -1.00
C GLY A 227 -10.14 -2.60 -0.75
N ARG A 228 -11.14 -1.80 -1.12
CA ARG A 228 -11.11 -0.36 -0.86
C ARG A 228 -11.01 -0.09 0.64
N SER A 229 -10.05 0.74 1.03
CA SER A 229 -9.87 1.21 2.40
C SER A 229 -11.18 1.76 3.01
N PRO A 230 -11.38 1.63 4.33
CA PRO A 230 -10.53 0.91 5.29
C PRO A 230 -10.85 -0.60 5.36
N GLN A 231 -9.82 -1.45 5.33
CA GLN A 231 -9.90 -2.88 5.64
C GLN A 231 -8.88 -3.24 6.74
N GLU A 232 -8.76 -4.53 7.11
CA GLU A 232 -7.84 -4.97 8.17
C GLU A 232 -6.38 -4.57 7.90
N ASP A 233 -5.96 -4.61 6.63
CA ASP A 233 -4.65 -4.19 6.13
C ASP A 233 -4.30 -2.72 6.47
N CYS A 234 -5.26 -1.80 6.52
CA CYS A 234 -5.04 -0.43 6.99
C CYS A 234 -4.55 -0.39 8.45
N TYR A 235 -5.01 -1.33 9.29
CA TYR A 235 -4.64 -1.40 10.69
C TYR A 235 -3.28 -2.06 10.89
N PHE A 236 -3.09 -3.29 10.41
CA PHE A 236 -1.83 -3.99 10.64
C PHE A 236 -0.74 -3.62 9.63
N GLY A 237 -1.07 -3.41 8.36
CA GLY A 237 -0.12 -2.96 7.32
C GLY A 237 0.19 -1.47 7.37
N GLY A 238 -0.82 -0.63 7.57
CA GLY A 238 -0.66 0.82 7.71
C GLY A 238 -0.26 1.25 9.12
N LYS A 239 -1.22 1.20 10.06
CA LYS A 239 -1.08 1.85 11.38
C LYS A 239 0.00 1.22 12.26
N ALA A 240 0.12 -0.10 12.27
CA ALA A 240 1.16 -0.77 13.05
C ALA A 240 2.55 -0.51 12.44
N THR A 241 2.69 -0.52 11.11
CA THR A 241 3.95 -0.14 10.45
C THR A 241 4.34 1.28 10.79
N GLU A 242 3.41 2.24 10.67
CA GLU A 242 3.62 3.64 11.02
C GLU A 242 4.26 3.81 12.41
N ARG A 243 3.71 3.14 13.43
CA ARG A 243 4.12 3.35 14.82
C ARG A 243 5.31 2.49 15.24
N ILE A 244 5.41 1.25 14.76
CA ILE A 244 6.49 0.33 15.11
C ILE A 244 7.78 0.71 14.37
N PHE A 245 7.68 1.18 13.11
CA PHE A 245 8.85 1.53 12.31
C PHE A 245 9.34 2.96 12.48
N LEU A 246 8.53 3.89 13.02
CA LEU A 246 8.96 5.28 13.22
C LEU A 246 10.34 5.39 13.92
N PRO A 247 10.65 4.68 15.02
CA PRO A 247 11.97 4.75 15.64
C PRO A 247 13.11 4.28 14.74
N MET A 248 12.87 3.26 13.90
CA MET A 248 13.85 2.76 12.93
C MET A 248 14.01 3.73 11.76
N PHE A 249 12.90 4.28 11.26
CA PHE A 249 12.88 5.28 10.20
C PHE A 249 13.69 6.53 10.60
N ARG A 250 13.57 6.97 11.86
CA ARG A 250 14.35 8.08 12.43
C ARG A 250 15.86 7.84 12.50
N THR A 251 16.34 6.62 12.32
CA THR A 251 17.78 6.35 12.22
C THR A 251 18.35 6.65 10.85
N ILE A 252 17.50 6.63 9.82
CA ILE A 252 17.83 6.98 8.45
C ILE A 252 17.50 8.46 8.22
N ALA A 253 16.31 8.90 8.64
CA ALA A 253 15.82 10.26 8.54
C ALA A 253 15.62 10.87 9.95
N HIS A 254 16.73 11.29 10.58
CA HIS A 254 16.75 11.83 11.94
C HIS A 254 15.94 13.13 12.12
N GLU A 255 15.72 13.85 11.01
CA GLU A 255 14.89 15.04 10.94
C GLU A 255 13.38 14.76 11.10
N VAL A 256 12.92 13.52 10.88
CA VAL A 256 11.51 13.16 11.00
C VAL A 256 11.13 13.00 12.47
N THR A 257 10.05 13.65 12.87
CA THR A 257 9.50 13.60 14.24
C THR A 257 8.33 12.63 14.34
N ASP A 258 7.40 12.69 13.37
CA ASP A 258 6.23 11.80 13.28
C ASP A 258 5.90 11.45 11.82
N MET A 259 5.16 10.37 11.62
CA MET A 259 4.72 9.87 10.32
C MET A 259 3.26 9.46 10.39
N LEU A 260 2.53 9.70 9.31
CA LEU A 260 1.16 9.25 9.09
C LEU A 260 1.03 8.63 7.72
N LEU A 261 0.36 7.48 7.67
CA LEU A 261 0.01 6.77 6.45
C LEU A 261 -1.52 6.83 6.27
N PRO A 262 -2.06 7.80 5.50
CA PRO A 262 -3.51 7.97 5.31
C PRO A 262 -4.15 6.73 4.69
N TRP A 263 -5.34 6.36 5.17
CA TRP A 263 -6.09 5.22 4.66
C TRP A 263 -6.56 5.43 3.22
N ASP A 264 -6.97 6.66 2.91
CA ASP A 264 -7.30 7.10 1.55
C ASP A 264 -6.10 7.08 0.60
N GLY A 265 -4.88 7.11 1.14
CA GLY A 265 -3.64 6.91 0.41
C GLY A 265 -3.28 5.44 0.20
N CYS A 266 -4.22 4.50 0.42
CA CYS A 266 -3.96 3.07 0.51
C CYS A 266 -2.76 2.75 1.42
N PHE A 267 -2.53 3.56 2.47
CA PHE A 267 -1.40 3.56 3.42
C PHE A 267 0.03 3.62 2.84
N HIS A 268 0.30 3.17 1.61
CA HIS A 268 1.65 3.18 1.01
C HIS A 268 1.79 4.17 -0.14
N ASN A 269 0.69 4.59 -0.81
CA ASN A 269 0.75 5.53 -1.92
C ASN A 269 0.89 6.99 -1.48
N CYS A 270 0.48 7.33 -0.25
CA CYS A 270 0.65 8.65 0.34
C CYS A 270 1.28 8.56 1.74
N MET A 271 2.23 9.44 2.02
CA MET A 271 2.89 9.54 3.31
C MET A 271 2.95 11.00 3.76
N ILE A 272 2.50 11.29 4.98
CA ILE A 272 2.60 12.61 5.61
C ILE A 272 3.67 12.54 6.71
N LEU A 273 4.64 13.45 6.66
CA LEU A 273 5.80 13.48 7.52
C LEU A 273 5.91 14.80 8.24
N SER A 274 5.98 14.74 9.57
CA SER A 274 6.39 15.89 10.37
C SER A 274 7.90 15.90 10.48
N MET A 275 8.52 17.06 10.21
CA MET A 275 9.97 17.17 10.16
C MET A 275 10.50 18.44 10.83
N LYS A 276 11.70 18.33 11.40
CA LYS A 276 12.49 19.45 11.89
C LYS A 276 13.31 20.07 10.77
N LYS A 277 12.82 21.16 10.20
CA LYS A 277 13.52 21.90 9.17
C LYS A 277 14.77 22.61 9.75
N GLN A 278 15.92 22.43 9.10
CA GLN A 278 17.21 23.00 9.56
C GLN A 278 17.85 23.93 8.53
N PHE A 279 17.54 23.75 7.24
CA PHE A 279 18.10 24.54 6.15
C PHE A 279 17.11 24.64 4.98
N PRO A 280 17.29 25.61 4.06
CA PRO A 280 16.47 25.73 2.85
C PRO A 280 16.43 24.44 2.02
N LEU A 281 15.26 24.07 1.50
CA LEU A 281 15.00 22.87 0.69
C LEU A 281 15.25 21.54 1.41
N HIS A 282 15.27 21.54 2.75
CA HIS A 282 15.46 20.33 3.55
C HIS A 282 14.39 19.26 3.25
N ALA A 283 13.13 19.67 3.05
CA ALA A 283 12.03 18.78 2.70
C ALA A 283 12.29 18.01 1.40
N ARG A 284 12.81 18.67 0.36
CA ARG A 284 13.11 18.02 -0.93
C ARG A 284 14.25 16.99 -0.82
N ARG A 285 15.25 17.27 0.02
CA ARG A 285 16.31 16.30 0.34
C ARG A 285 15.71 15.06 1.01
N LEU A 286 14.85 15.27 2.01
CA LEU A 286 14.17 14.19 2.73
C LEU A 286 13.31 13.35 1.78
N MET A 287 12.48 13.97 0.94
CA MET A 287 11.67 13.26 -0.07
C MET A 287 12.52 12.38 -0.99
N SER A 288 13.64 12.92 -1.49
CA SER A 288 14.56 12.17 -2.36
C SER A 288 15.23 11.00 -1.63
N GLN A 289 15.54 11.16 -0.34
CA GLN A 289 16.09 10.09 0.48
C GLN A 289 15.07 8.95 0.69
N ILE A 290 13.81 9.31 0.94
CA ILE A 290 12.73 8.33 1.17
C ILE A 290 12.44 7.55 -0.12
N TRP A 291 12.33 8.24 -1.25
CA TRP A 291 12.16 7.59 -2.56
C TRP A 291 13.35 6.71 -2.96
N GLY A 292 14.51 6.88 -2.34
CA GLY A 292 15.67 6.01 -2.53
C GLY A 292 15.73 4.80 -1.59
N THR A 293 14.80 4.64 -0.64
CA THR A 293 14.96 3.70 0.49
C THR A 293 13.84 2.66 0.56
N GLY A 294 14.20 1.38 0.36
CA GLY A 294 13.37 0.22 0.69
C GLY A 294 11.95 0.27 0.11
N GLN A 295 10.96 -0.18 0.88
CA GLN A 295 9.55 -0.16 0.48
C GLN A 295 8.97 1.26 0.35
N ALA A 296 9.54 2.26 1.02
CA ALA A 296 9.09 3.64 0.87
C ALA A 296 9.38 4.23 -0.52
N SER A 297 10.24 3.57 -1.32
CA SER A 297 10.51 3.95 -2.70
C SER A 297 9.29 3.87 -3.61
N THR A 298 8.33 2.98 -3.34
CA THR A 298 7.10 2.84 -4.15
C THR A 298 6.07 3.95 -3.88
N CYS A 299 6.19 4.66 -2.74
CA CYS A 299 5.29 5.75 -2.36
C CYS A 299 5.24 6.85 -3.41
N LYS A 300 4.03 7.27 -3.79
CA LYS A 300 3.80 8.21 -4.89
C LYS A 300 3.72 9.65 -4.44
N ALA A 301 3.14 9.89 -3.26
CA ALA A 301 2.94 11.21 -2.71
C ALA A 301 3.60 11.33 -1.32
N ILE A 302 4.51 12.27 -1.16
CA ILE A 302 5.10 12.61 0.15
C ILE A 302 4.73 14.05 0.50
N ILE A 303 4.13 14.26 1.66
CA ILE A 303 3.75 15.59 2.17
C ILE A 303 4.58 15.84 3.43
N THR A 304 5.33 16.94 3.46
CA THR A 304 6.13 17.32 4.63
C THR A 304 5.55 18.52 5.34
N VAL A 305 5.41 18.44 6.66
CA VAL A 305 4.88 19.50 7.54
C VAL A 305 5.86 19.81 8.67
N ASP A 306 5.66 20.95 9.35
CA ASP A 306 6.50 21.38 10.47
C ASP A 306 6.42 20.43 11.69
N GLU A 307 7.42 20.48 12.58
CA GLU A 307 7.60 19.57 13.70
C GLU A 307 6.46 19.57 14.74
N ASP A 308 5.75 20.70 14.87
CA ASP A 308 4.71 20.91 15.88
C ASP A 308 3.30 20.48 15.40
N VAL A 309 3.18 20.03 14.16
CA VAL A 309 1.88 19.67 13.56
C VAL A 309 1.45 18.29 14.02
N LYS A 310 0.27 18.20 14.62
CA LYS A 310 -0.34 16.92 14.97
C LYS A 310 -0.91 16.27 13.71
N LEU A 311 -0.34 15.13 13.32
CA LEU A 311 -0.80 14.37 12.16
C LEU A 311 -2.10 13.61 12.49
N SER A 312 -3.13 13.80 11.66
CA SER A 312 -4.37 13.02 11.69
C SER A 312 -4.90 12.78 10.29
N ASP A 313 -5.56 11.65 10.11
CA ASP A 313 -6.29 11.33 8.87
C ASP A 313 -7.68 11.97 8.94
N SER A 314 -7.72 13.30 8.86
CA SER A 314 -8.93 14.11 9.01
C SER A 314 -9.00 15.21 7.96
N GLU A 315 -10.22 15.69 7.70
CA GLU A 315 -10.48 16.81 6.80
C GLU A 315 -9.69 18.07 7.21
N GLU A 316 -9.48 18.28 8.51
CA GLU A 316 -8.68 19.40 9.05
C GLU A 316 -7.24 19.39 8.52
N MET A 317 -6.63 18.20 8.38
CA MET A 317 -5.28 18.06 7.84
C MET A 317 -5.23 18.42 6.35
N LEU A 318 -6.27 18.05 5.60
CA LEU A 318 -6.39 18.43 4.19
C LEU A 318 -6.55 19.95 4.03
N LEU A 319 -7.40 20.58 4.84
CA LEU A 319 -7.57 22.04 4.87
C LEU A 319 -6.26 22.76 5.25
N TYR A 320 -5.52 22.21 6.22
CA TYR A 320 -4.20 22.73 6.60
C TYR A 320 -3.20 22.70 5.43
N ILE A 321 -3.19 21.61 4.65
CA ILE A 321 -2.33 21.49 3.45
C ILE A 321 -2.75 22.53 2.41
N LEU A 322 -4.03 22.66 2.11
CA LEU A 322 -4.55 23.60 1.12
C LEU A 322 -4.28 25.06 1.48
N GLU A 323 -4.31 25.41 2.76
CA GLU A 323 -4.04 26.78 3.22
C GLU A 323 -2.57 27.19 3.04
N ARG A 324 -1.65 26.23 3.12
CA ARG A 324 -0.20 26.49 3.11
C ARG A 324 0.49 26.18 1.80
N LEU A 325 -0.14 25.42 0.93
CA LEU A 325 0.41 25.04 -0.36
C LEU A 325 0.71 26.28 -1.22
N ASP A 326 1.95 26.43 -1.66
CA ASP A 326 2.32 27.31 -2.76
C ASP A 326 2.58 26.47 -4.01
N ILE A 327 1.66 26.48 -4.97
CA ILE A 327 1.75 25.63 -6.17
C ILE A 327 3.05 25.87 -6.95
N ARG A 328 3.60 27.09 -6.93
CA ARG A 328 4.82 27.44 -7.68
C ARG A 328 6.08 26.81 -7.09
N HIS A 329 6.17 26.75 -5.77
CA HIS A 329 7.43 26.44 -5.07
C HIS A 329 7.35 25.21 -4.16
N SER A 330 6.18 24.86 -3.64
CA SER A 330 5.97 23.72 -2.75
C SER A 330 5.78 22.40 -3.48
N VAL A 331 5.44 22.41 -4.78
CA VAL A 331 5.24 21.19 -5.56
C VAL A 331 6.56 20.71 -6.18
N TYR A 332 6.95 19.49 -5.83
CA TYR A 332 8.13 18.80 -6.36
C TYR A 332 7.70 17.55 -7.12
N LEU A 333 7.88 17.55 -8.44
CA LEU A 333 7.62 16.37 -9.26
C LEU A 333 8.91 15.60 -9.50
N ASN A 334 8.82 14.27 -9.42
CA ASN A 334 9.94 13.37 -9.66
C ASN A 334 9.45 12.10 -10.38
N GLU A 335 10.36 11.29 -10.88
CA GLU A 335 10.08 9.97 -11.45
C GLU A 335 10.82 8.87 -10.67
N GLY A 336 10.26 7.68 -10.65
CA GLY A 336 10.90 6.55 -9.97
C GLY A 336 10.09 5.27 -10.03
N ILE A 337 10.53 4.30 -9.24
CA ILE A 337 9.87 3.01 -9.11
C ILE A 337 8.54 3.21 -8.38
N VAL A 338 7.46 2.68 -8.94
CA VAL A 338 6.15 2.59 -8.28
C VAL A 338 5.81 1.13 -8.03
N ASP A 339 4.77 0.86 -7.26
CA ASP A 339 4.31 -0.52 -7.05
C ASP A 339 4.03 -1.20 -8.41
N ALA A 340 4.37 -2.49 -8.52
CA ALA A 340 4.04 -3.29 -9.69
C ALA A 340 2.52 -3.34 -9.94
N LEU A 341 1.74 -3.25 -8.86
CA LEU A 341 0.27 -3.22 -8.87
C LEU A 341 -0.31 -1.83 -9.16
N ASP A 342 0.52 -0.78 -9.27
CA ASP A 342 0.02 0.55 -9.64
C ASP A 342 -0.47 0.55 -11.08
N HIS A 343 -1.79 0.57 -11.25
CA HIS A 343 -2.45 0.60 -12.54
C HIS A 343 -2.43 1.96 -13.21
N SER A 344 -2.21 3.05 -12.48
CA SER A 344 -2.21 4.40 -13.07
C SER A 344 -0.92 4.74 -13.80
N SER A 345 0.17 4.03 -13.51
CA SER A 345 1.45 4.22 -14.17
C SER A 345 1.39 3.77 -15.64
N TYR A 346 1.88 4.62 -16.55
CA TYR A 346 1.84 4.34 -17.99
C TYR A 346 2.79 3.21 -18.41
N GLN A 347 3.80 2.95 -17.59
CA GLN A 347 4.76 1.85 -17.74
C GLN A 347 4.73 0.97 -16.50
N TRP A 348 5.05 -0.30 -16.67
CA TRP A 348 5.06 -1.24 -15.56
C TRP A 348 6.16 -0.89 -14.55
N ALA A 349 5.79 -0.79 -13.27
CA ALA A 349 6.65 -0.47 -12.12
C ALA A 349 7.45 0.86 -12.23
N TYR A 350 7.05 1.78 -13.13
CA TYR A 350 7.69 3.08 -13.31
C TYR A 350 6.65 4.18 -13.55
N GLY A 351 6.73 5.27 -12.78
CA GLY A 351 5.76 6.36 -12.89
C GLY A 351 6.19 7.65 -12.19
N GLY A 352 5.31 8.65 -12.26
CA GLY A 352 5.49 9.94 -11.61
C GLY A 352 5.20 9.94 -10.11
N LYS A 353 5.94 10.77 -9.37
CA LYS A 353 5.83 10.99 -7.93
C LYS A 353 5.70 12.48 -7.63
N ILE A 354 5.00 12.81 -6.55
CA ILE A 354 4.81 14.19 -6.07
C ILE A 354 5.28 14.34 -4.63
N GLY A 355 6.01 15.41 -4.38
CA GLY A 355 6.39 15.91 -3.07
C GLY A 355 5.71 17.24 -2.82
N LEU A 356 5.06 17.41 -1.68
CA LEU A 356 4.46 18.67 -1.24
C LEU A 356 5.19 19.19 -0.02
N ASP A 357 5.90 20.31 -0.18
CA ASP A 357 6.57 21.00 0.92
C ASP A 357 5.64 22.04 1.56
N ILE A 358 5.02 21.64 2.68
CA ILE A 358 4.09 22.46 3.48
C ILE A 358 4.79 23.05 4.72
N THR A 359 6.12 22.90 4.82
CA THR A 359 6.89 23.45 5.94
C THR A 359 6.98 24.97 5.87
N THR A 360 7.23 25.60 7.01
CA THR A 360 7.43 27.06 7.07
C THR A 360 8.68 27.45 6.28
N ALA A 361 8.56 28.47 5.42
CA ALA A 361 9.67 28.95 4.61
C ALA A 361 10.80 29.56 5.47
N LEU A 362 12.05 29.18 5.19
CA LEU A 362 13.24 29.77 5.80
C LEU A 362 13.82 30.89 4.95
N ALA A 363 14.68 31.73 5.54
CA ALA A 363 15.41 32.76 4.82
C ALA A 363 16.25 32.13 3.68
N GLY A 364 15.99 32.56 2.44
CA GLY A 364 16.62 32.02 1.23
C GLY A 364 15.73 31.10 0.40
N GLU A 365 14.55 30.72 0.90
CA GLU A 365 13.51 30.10 0.08
C GLU A 365 12.60 31.17 -0.54
N PRO A 366 12.06 30.94 -1.74
CA PRO A 366 11.10 31.87 -2.35
C PRO A 366 9.95 32.13 -1.36
N HIS A 367 9.65 33.42 -1.14
CA HIS A 367 8.73 33.89 -0.10
C HIS A 367 7.32 33.26 -0.26
N GLN A 368 6.81 32.67 0.83
CA GLN A 368 5.46 32.08 0.94
C GLN A 368 4.29 33.09 0.93
N ASN A 369 4.55 34.38 0.71
CA ASN A 369 3.57 35.46 0.85
C ASN A 369 3.45 36.30 -0.42
N ASP A 370 2.91 35.73 -1.49
CA ASP A 370 2.05 36.54 -2.35
C ASP A 370 0.62 36.39 -1.82
N PRO A 371 -0.02 37.45 -1.31
CA PRO A 371 -1.44 37.40 -0.99
C PRO A 371 -2.17 37.12 -2.30
N VAL A 372 -3.01 36.08 -2.32
CA VAL A 372 -3.87 35.86 -3.47
C VAL A 372 -4.75 37.10 -3.63
N THR A 373 -4.56 37.74 -4.78
CA THR A 373 -5.32 38.84 -5.34
C THR A 373 -6.83 38.66 -5.10
N ASN A 374 -7.47 39.72 -4.58
CA ASN A 374 -8.92 39.94 -4.49
C ASN A 374 -9.78 38.89 -5.22
N ARG A 375 -10.23 37.86 -4.50
CA ARG A 375 -11.20 36.91 -5.04
C ARG A 375 -12.59 37.54 -4.95
N THR A 376 -13.22 37.73 -6.10
CA THR A 376 -14.63 38.09 -6.18
C THR A 376 -15.50 37.00 -5.53
N ASN A 377 -16.60 37.44 -4.93
CA ASN A 377 -17.59 36.68 -4.14
C ASN A 377 -17.99 35.31 -4.74
N PRO A 378 -18.49 34.37 -3.91
CA PRO A 378 -18.76 32.98 -4.28
C PRO A 378 -19.60 32.90 -5.55
N VAL A 379 -19.07 32.16 -6.53
CA VAL A 379 -19.78 31.86 -7.78
C VAL A 379 -20.71 30.68 -7.48
N ASN A 380 -22.00 30.83 -7.81
CA ASN A 380 -22.98 29.77 -7.61
C ASN A 380 -22.54 28.50 -8.37
N GLU A 381 -22.66 27.31 -7.77
CA GLU A 381 -22.27 26.02 -8.37
C GLU A 381 -22.88 25.86 -9.77
N LEU A 382 -24.12 26.32 -9.95
CA LEU A 382 -24.83 26.34 -11.24
C LEU A 382 -24.15 27.23 -12.28
N GLU A 383 -23.68 28.42 -11.89
CA GLU A 383 -22.98 29.34 -12.80
C GLU A 383 -21.62 28.77 -13.21
N ILE A 384 -20.90 28.14 -12.28
CA ILE A 384 -19.64 27.45 -12.56
C ILE A 384 -19.89 26.29 -13.54
N PHE A 385 -20.95 25.52 -13.29
CA PHE A 385 -21.33 24.40 -14.14
C PHE A 385 -21.70 24.86 -15.56
N GLU A 386 -22.49 25.93 -15.70
CA GLU A 386 -22.83 26.49 -17.01
C GLU A 386 -21.59 27.04 -17.73
N ALA A 387 -20.67 27.69 -17.01
CA ALA A 387 -19.44 28.23 -17.59
C ALA A 387 -18.53 27.10 -18.10
N ILE A 388 -18.34 26.03 -17.33
CA ILE A 388 -17.46 24.92 -17.73
C ILE A 388 -18.11 24.03 -18.80
N SER A 389 -19.43 23.88 -18.78
CA SER A 389 -20.16 23.13 -19.80
C SER A 389 -20.07 23.78 -21.18
N LYS A 390 -19.92 25.12 -21.24
CA LYS A 390 -19.61 25.85 -22.49
C LYS A 390 -18.20 25.58 -23.00
N ILE A 391 -17.26 25.22 -22.12
CA ILE A 391 -15.88 24.86 -22.51
C ILE A 391 -15.84 23.48 -23.16
N HIS A 392 -16.54 22.51 -22.56
CA HIS A 392 -16.62 21.14 -23.06
C HIS A 392 -17.94 20.47 -22.65
N SER A 393 -18.61 19.82 -23.61
CA SER A 393 -19.88 19.12 -23.40
C SER A 393 -19.77 17.83 -22.59
N SER A 394 -18.56 17.45 -22.16
CA SER A 394 -18.31 16.20 -21.42
C SER A 394 -18.33 16.40 -19.91
N VAL A 395 -18.50 17.63 -19.43
CA VAL A 395 -18.61 17.91 -17.99
C VAL A 395 -20.03 17.60 -17.54
N LEU A 396 -20.15 16.73 -16.53
CA LEU A 396 -21.42 16.26 -16.01
C LEU A 396 -21.84 16.98 -14.72
N ALA A 397 -20.88 17.34 -13.89
CA ALA A 397 -21.11 18.06 -12.63
C ALA A 397 -19.82 18.73 -12.16
N VAL A 398 -19.95 19.71 -11.27
CA VAL A 398 -18.83 20.35 -10.59
C VAL A 398 -19.13 20.51 -9.11
N ARG A 399 -18.10 20.50 -8.28
CA ARG A 399 -18.22 20.72 -6.84
C ARG A 399 -17.07 21.60 -6.35
N PRO A 400 -17.33 22.81 -5.84
CA PRO A 400 -16.31 23.58 -5.15
C PRO A 400 -16.01 22.96 -3.79
N TYR A 401 -14.75 22.98 -3.38
CA TYR A 401 -14.29 22.49 -2.08
C TYR A 401 -13.26 23.46 -1.49
N ALA A 402 -13.29 23.62 -0.16
CA ALA A 402 -12.42 24.50 0.60
C ALA A 402 -12.33 25.94 0.01
N GLU A 403 -13.47 26.53 -0.35
CA GLU A 403 -13.56 27.86 -0.98
C GLU A 403 -12.91 28.98 -0.15
N GLN A 404 -12.90 28.82 1.18
CA GLN A 404 -12.32 29.78 2.11
C GLN A 404 -10.81 29.64 2.27
N SER A 405 -10.20 28.57 1.73
CA SER A 405 -8.77 28.33 1.86
C SER A 405 -7.94 29.15 0.86
N LYS A 406 -6.63 29.26 1.11
CA LYS A 406 -5.67 29.84 0.16
C LYS A 406 -5.73 29.17 -1.21
N ASN A 407 -6.03 27.87 -1.30
CA ASN A 407 -6.16 27.15 -2.57
C ASN A 407 -7.51 26.43 -2.69
N PRO A 408 -8.57 27.13 -3.13
CA PRO A 408 -9.86 26.53 -3.43
C PRO A 408 -9.72 25.48 -4.53
N VAL A 409 -10.40 24.36 -4.33
CA VAL A 409 -10.40 23.22 -5.25
C VAL A 409 -11.72 23.19 -5.99
N LEU A 410 -11.69 23.08 -7.31
CA LEU A 410 -12.85 22.76 -8.12
C LEU A 410 -12.76 21.30 -8.57
N ILE A 411 -13.67 20.48 -8.08
CA ILE A 411 -13.81 19.09 -8.51
C ILE A 411 -14.70 19.08 -9.74
N VAL A 412 -14.23 18.46 -10.83
CA VAL A 412 -14.90 18.43 -12.13
C VAL A 412 -15.17 16.97 -12.51
N LYS A 413 -16.46 16.62 -12.61
CA LYS A 413 -16.90 15.31 -13.05
C LYS A 413 -17.02 15.28 -14.56
N VAL A 414 -16.36 14.33 -15.21
CA VAL A 414 -16.31 14.23 -16.68
C VAL A 414 -16.69 12.85 -17.19
N GLU A 415 -17.39 12.84 -18.33
CA GLU A 415 -17.63 11.64 -19.13
C GLU A 415 -16.48 11.44 -20.11
N LYS A 416 -15.76 10.31 -19.97
CA LYS A 416 -14.54 10.08 -20.72
C LYS A 416 -14.81 9.46 -22.10
N LYS A 417 -15.05 10.35 -23.08
CA LYS A 417 -15.24 9.98 -24.50
C LYS A 417 -14.00 10.14 -25.37
N GLU A 418 -13.09 11.04 -24.96
CA GLU A 418 -11.90 11.43 -25.73
C GLU A 418 -10.64 11.40 -24.87
N GLY A 419 -9.49 11.28 -25.53
CA GLY A 419 -8.18 11.29 -24.87
C GLY A 419 -7.76 12.68 -24.40
N ARG A 420 -7.06 12.74 -23.26
CA ARG A 420 -6.48 13.93 -22.64
C ARG A 420 -7.49 15.03 -22.36
N LEU A 421 -8.72 14.64 -22.05
CA LEU A 421 -9.82 15.55 -21.79
C LEU A 421 -9.49 16.59 -20.70
N ALA A 422 -8.91 16.13 -19.57
CA ALA A 422 -8.52 17.00 -18.47
C ALA A 422 -7.46 18.04 -18.89
N GLN A 423 -6.51 17.67 -19.76
CA GLN A 423 -5.52 18.59 -20.31
C GLN A 423 -6.16 19.67 -21.19
N GLN A 424 -7.12 19.27 -22.05
CA GLN A 424 -7.80 20.19 -22.95
C GLN A 424 -8.70 21.17 -22.18
N ILE A 425 -9.44 20.67 -21.19
CA ILE A 425 -10.30 21.48 -20.35
C ILE A 425 -9.45 22.42 -19.49
N SER A 426 -8.40 21.93 -18.84
CA SER A 426 -7.53 22.75 -17.98
C SER A 426 -6.86 23.88 -18.77
N ALA A 427 -6.37 23.62 -19.99
CA ALA A 427 -5.77 24.64 -20.84
C ALA A 427 -6.73 25.81 -21.15
N LYS A 428 -8.03 25.51 -21.35
CA LYS A 428 -9.07 26.54 -21.57
C LYS A 428 -9.48 27.22 -20.26
N ILE A 429 -9.58 26.48 -19.16
CA ILE A 429 -9.88 27.02 -17.83
C ILE A 429 -8.83 28.05 -17.41
N PHE A 430 -7.54 27.74 -17.63
CA PHE A 430 -6.44 28.64 -17.28
C PHE A 430 -6.44 29.97 -18.06
N GLN A 431 -7.11 30.02 -19.21
CA GLN A 431 -7.26 31.24 -20.02
C GLN A 431 -8.54 32.03 -19.70
N SER A 432 -9.47 31.44 -18.93
CA SER A 432 -10.78 32.01 -18.67
C SER A 432 -10.83 32.74 -17.33
N GLU A 433 -11.30 33.98 -17.34
CA GLU A 433 -11.45 34.80 -16.12
C GLU A 433 -12.48 34.24 -15.14
N ASN A 434 -13.48 33.49 -15.63
CA ASN A 434 -14.56 32.90 -14.82
C ASN A 434 -14.08 31.93 -13.74
N PHE A 435 -12.85 31.39 -13.86
CA PHE A 435 -12.31 30.39 -12.93
C PHE A 435 -11.15 30.94 -12.09
N ASN A 436 -10.91 32.25 -12.10
CA ASN A 436 -9.84 32.89 -11.33
C ASN A 436 -9.99 32.72 -9.80
N HIS A 437 -11.16 32.30 -9.33
CA HIS A 437 -11.40 31.98 -7.93
C HIS A 437 -10.69 30.68 -7.49
N PHE A 438 -10.53 29.70 -8.40
CA PHE A 438 -9.99 28.38 -8.08
C PHE A 438 -8.52 28.26 -8.50
N ASN A 439 -7.72 27.69 -7.60
CA ASN A 439 -6.30 27.45 -7.86
C ASN A 439 -6.04 25.99 -8.27
N ILE A 440 -6.87 25.06 -7.79
CA ILE A 440 -6.70 23.63 -8.02
C ILE A 440 -7.94 23.07 -8.73
N PHE A 441 -7.74 22.29 -9.79
CA PHE A 441 -8.78 21.63 -10.55
C PHE A 441 -8.57 20.12 -10.50
N PHE A 442 -9.56 19.38 -10.00
CA PHE A 442 -9.47 17.94 -9.81
C PHE A 442 -10.48 17.23 -10.72
N PHE A 443 -10.01 16.44 -11.68
CA PHE A 443 -10.86 15.77 -12.65
C PHE A 443 -11.13 14.31 -12.26
N VAL A 444 -12.41 13.95 -12.20
CA VAL A 444 -12.89 12.61 -11.84
C VAL A 444 -13.89 12.08 -12.86
N ASP A 445 -13.97 10.76 -13.01
CA ASP A 445 -14.88 10.15 -13.98
C ASP A 445 -16.34 10.05 -13.47
N GLU A 446 -17.24 9.70 -14.38
CA GLU A 446 -18.69 9.69 -14.17
C GLU A 446 -19.22 8.76 -13.06
N LYS A 447 -18.43 7.75 -12.68
CA LYS A 447 -18.81 6.79 -11.63
C LYS A 447 -18.57 7.30 -10.21
N ASN A 448 -17.86 8.42 -10.03
CA ASN A 448 -17.56 8.93 -8.70
C ASN A 448 -18.68 9.83 -8.13
N ASN A 449 -18.84 9.76 -6.82
CA ASN A 449 -19.65 10.66 -6.04
C ASN A 449 -18.82 11.88 -5.63
N LEU A 450 -19.31 13.09 -5.91
CA LEU A 450 -18.62 14.34 -5.58
C LEU A 450 -18.73 14.72 -4.10
N ASP A 451 -19.66 14.10 -3.36
CA ASP A 451 -19.83 14.33 -1.92
C ASP A 451 -19.06 13.32 -1.05
N ASP A 452 -18.45 12.28 -1.65
CA ASP A 452 -17.65 11.27 -0.94
C ASP A 452 -16.16 11.67 -0.96
N GLY A 453 -15.74 12.44 0.04
CA GLY A 453 -14.35 12.89 0.18
C GLY A 453 -13.34 11.74 0.24
N HIS A 454 -13.67 10.64 0.91
CA HIS A 454 -12.81 9.45 1.00
C HIS A 454 -12.61 8.84 -0.40
N GLN A 455 -13.68 8.68 -1.18
CA GLN A 455 -13.57 8.20 -2.56
C GLN A 455 -12.70 9.15 -3.41
N LEU A 456 -12.88 10.46 -3.27
CA LEU A 456 -12.14 11.46 -4.07
C LEU A 456 -10.64 11.45 -3.75
N ILE A 457 -10.23 11.39 -2.49
CA ILE A 457 -8.82 11.30 -2.12
C ILE A 457 -8.23 9.95 -2.55
N TRP A 458 -8.98 8.86 -2.39
CA TRP A 458 -8.58 7.55 -2.91
C TRP A 458 -8.35 7.56 -4.43
N ARG A 459 -9.18 8.26 -5.21
CA ARG A 459 -8.95 8.45 -6.65
C ARG A 459 -7.70 9.29 -6.92
N LEU A 460 -7.53 10.39 -6.18
CA LEU A 460 -6.38 11.27 -6.33
C LEU A 460 -5.05 10.52 -6.14
N THR A 461 -4.98 9.62 -5.16
CA THR A 461 -3.74 8.89 -4.83
C THR A 461 -3.50 7.68 -5.72
N ASN A 462 -4.56 6.96 -6.13
CA ASN A 462 -4.43 5.70 -6.88
C ASN A 462 -4.55 5.82 -8.40
N ASN A 463 -5.29 6.80 -8.93
CA ASN A 463 -5.53 6.94 -10.38
C ASN A 463 -4.62 7.94 -11.08
N THR A 464 -3.63 8.48 -10.37
CA THR A 464 -2.80 9.59 -10.86
C THR A 464 -1.36 9.15 -11.06
N ASP A 465 -0.85 9.29 -12.28
CA ASP A 465 0.59 9.40 -12.52
C ASP A 465 0.99 10.87 -12.42
N TRP A 466 1.70 11.22 -11.35
CA TRP A 466 1.96 12.63 -11.02
C TRP A 466 2.76 13.39 -12.09
N ASN A 467 3.47 12.71 -13.00
CA ASN A 467 4.20 13.37 -14.09
C ASN A 467 3.35 13.56 -15.35
N LYS A 468 2.43 12.64 -15.64
CA LYS A 468 1.59 12.69 -16.85
C LYS A 468 0.27 13.39 -16.64
N ASP A 469 -0.26 13.31 -15.43
CA ASP A 469 -1.63 13.71 -15.11
C ASP A 469 -1.70 15.04 -14.35
N THR A 470 -0.57 15.72 -14.17
CA THR A 470 -0.47 17.00 -13.49
C THR A 470 -0.15 18.12 -14.49
N TYR A 471 -1.05 19.10 -14.59
CA TYR A 471 -0.94 20.22 -15.52
C TYR A 471 -0.86 21.54 -14.76
N PHE A 472 0.13 22.37 -15.10
CA PHE A 472 0.30 23.69 -14.51
C PHE A 472 -0.16 24.78 -15.48
N SER A 473 -0.67 25.89 -14.94
CA SER A 473 -0.79 27.14 -15.71
C SER A 473 0.60 27.61 -16.17
N PRO A 474 0.70 28.47 -17.20
CA PRO A 474 1.98 29.03 -17.65
C PRO A 474 2.79 29.71 -16.53
N ASP A 475 2.10 30.38 -15.60
CA ASP A 475 2.70 31.06 -14.45
C ASP A 475 2.87 30.15 -13.21
N ARG A 476 2.53 28.87 -13.35
CA ARG A 476 2.54 27.80 -12.32
C ARG A 476 1.84 28.15 -11.00
N ASP A 477 0.88 29.07 -11.04
CA ASP A 477 0.03 29.46 -9.91
C ASP A 477 -1.23 28.59 -9.77
N ARG A 478 -1.59 27.84 -10.82
CA ARG A 478 -2.73 26.92 -10.83
C ARG A 478 -2.30 25.52 -11.21
N LEU A 479 -3.03 24.56 -10.65
CA LEU A 479 -2.78 23.14 -10.78
C LEU A 479 -4.05 22.42 -11.25
N ALA A 480 -3.93 21.58 -12.27
CA ALA A 480 -4.97 20.64 -12.67
C ALA A 480 -4.45 19.21 -12.54
N ILE A 481 -5.26 18.32 -11.96
CA ILE A 481 -4.90 16.93 -11.72
C ILE A 481 -5.95 16.02 -12.36
N ASP A 482 -5.51 15.08 -13.19
CA ASP A 482 -6.36 14.12 -13.88
C ASP A 482 -6.34 12.74 -13.21
N SER A 483 -7.39 12.43 -12.44
CA SER A 483 -7.57 11.13 -11.79
C SER A 483 -8.70 10.31 -12.42
N THR A 484 -9.02 10.61 -13.68
CA THR A 484 -9.97 9.82 -14.48
C THR A 484 -9.36 8.49 -14.94
N SER A 485 -10.20 7.48 -15.14
CA SER A 485 -9.77 6.19 -15.68
C SER A 485 -9.05 6.34 -17.03
N LYS A 486 -7.85 5.78 -17.24
CA LYS A 486 -7.05 6.04 -18.47
C LYS A 486 -7.48 5.15 -19.64
N ILE A 487 -7.48 5.72 -20.85
CA ILE A 487 -7.86 5.04 -22.09
C ILE A 487 -6.72 5.08 -23.12
N ALA A 488 -6.79 4.22 -24.16
CA ALA A 488 -5.79 4.18 -25.23
C ALA A 488 -5.56 5.55 -25.91
N ALA A 489 -6.60 6.38 -26.03
CA ALA A 489 -6.50 7.72 -26.59
C ALA A 489 -5.67 8.70 -25.73
N ASP A 490 -5.45 8.40 -24.44
CA ASP A 490 -4.52 9.17 -23.58
C ASP A 490 -3.05 8.88 -23.91
N GLY A 491 -2.78 7.80 -24.65
CA GLY A 491 -1.46 7.18 -24.80
C GLY A 491 -1.21 6.08 -23.76
N PHE A 492 -2.25 5.63 -23.07
CA PHE A 492 -2.19 4.56 -22.07
C PHE A 492 -2.37 3.19 -22.72
N GLN A 493 -1.31 2.38 -22.76
CA GLN A 493 -1.32 1.08 -23.45
C GLN A 493 -1.65 -0.11 -22.55
N ARG A 494 -1.56 0.08 -21.22
CA ARG A 494 -1.90 -0.97 -20.25
C ARG A 494 -3.42 -1.13 -20.16
N ARG A 495 -3.88 -2.26 -19.63
CA ARG A 495 -5.30 -2.48 -19.33
C ARG A 495 -5.66 -1.75 -18.03
N TRP A 496 -6.75 -0.99 -18.06
CA TRP A 496 -7.27 -0.33 -16.86
C TRP A 496 -8.15 -1.31 -16.06
N PRO A 497 -7.93 -1.49 -14.75
CA PRO A 497 -8.70 -2.42 -13.94
C PRO A 497 -10.07 -1.85 -13.55
N ASN A 498 -10.99 -2.76 -13.25
CA ASN A 498 -12.30 -2.39 -12.69
C ASN A 498 -12.19 -2.13 -11.18
N ASP A 499 -13.10 -1.31 -10.67
CA ASP A 499 -13.23 -1.08 -9.22
C ASP A 499 -13.82 -2.31 -8.55
N LEU A 500 -13.54 -2.47 -7.26
CA LEU A 500 -14.19 -3.50 -6.43
C LEU A 500 -15.59 -3.05 -6.02
N ILE A 501 -16.58 -3.69 -6.62
CA ILE A 501 -18.00 -3.45 -6.34
C ILE A 501 -18.62 -4.79 -5.97
N MET A 502 -19.19 -4.86 -4.77
CA MET A 502 -19.94 -6.02 -4.32
C MET A 502 -21.38 -5.97 -4.89
N SER A 503 -22.01 -7.11 -5.11
CA SER A 503 -23.40 -7.14 -5.59
C SER A 503 -24.37 -6.66 -4.50
N ASP A 504 -25.41 -5.93 -4.91
CA ASP A 504 -26.47 -5.43 -4.01
C ASP A 504 -27.12 -6.54 -3.18
N GLU A 505 -27.22 -7.75 -3.74
CA GLU A 505 -27.73 -8.93 -3.02
C GLU A 505 -26.83 -9.28 -1.82
N ILE A 506 -25.51 -9.32 -2.03
CA ILE A 506 -24.57 -9.65 -0.96
C ILE A 506 -24.53 -8.54 0.08
N ILE A 507 -24.56 -7.27 -0.34
CA ILE A 507 -24.63 -6.12 0.57
C ILE A 507 -25.85 -6.25 1.49
N LYS A 508 -27.05 -6.47 0.91
CA LYS A 508 -28.28 -6.67 1.70
C LYS A 508 -28.18 -7.85 2.66
N ARG A 509 -27.65 -9.00 2.21
CA ARG A 509 -27.49 -10.19 3.05
C ARG A 509 -26.53 -9.96 4.22
N VAL A 510 -25.46 -9.21 4.00
CA VAL A 510 -24.51 -8.83 5.06
C VAL A 510 -25.15 -7.86 6.04
N ASP A 511 -25.86 -6.84 5.56
CA ASP A 511 -26.56 -5.87 6.41
C ASP A 511 -27.62 -6.52 7.30
N GLU A 512 -28.41 -7.44 6.75
CA GLU A 512 -29.42 -8.21 7.49
C GLU A 512 -28.77 -9.08 8.58
N LYS A 513 -27.68 -9.77 8.26
CA LYS A 513 -26.93 -10.58 9.24
C LYS A 513 -26.28 -9.70 10.30
N SER A 514 -25.68 -8.58 9.91
CA SER A 514 -25.03 -7.64 10.82
C SER A 514 -26.01 -7.12 11.86
N LYS A 515 -27.20 -6.65 11.42
CA LYS A 515 -28.29 -6.22 12.32
C LYS A 515 -28.73 -7.30 13.29
N ARG A 516 -28.78 -8.56 12.83
CA ARG A 516 -29.15 -9.71 13.68
C ARG A 516 -28.09 -10.00 14.74
N ILE A 517 -26.80 -9.88 14.40
CA ILE A 517 -25.67 -10.17 15.29
C ILE A 517 -25.45 -9.03 16.30
N SER A 518 -25.59 -7.78 15.87
CA SER A 518 -25.39 -6.60 16.72
C SER A 518 -26.53 -6.33 17.69
N GLY A 519 -27.64 -7.07 17.59
CA GLY A 519 -28.81 -6.90 18.46
C GLY A 519 -29.58 -5.60 18.21
N LEU A 520 -29.33 -4.89 17.11
CA LEU A 520 -29.99 -3.61 16.75
C LEU A 520 -31.48 -3.74 16.33
N ASN A 521 -32.10 -4.90 16.59
CA ASN A 521 -33.54 -5.12 16.52
C ASN A 521 -34.12 -5.42 17.92
N GLN A 522 -33.86 -4.55 18.90
CA GLN A 522 -34.66 -4.43 20.12
C GLN A 522 -35.04 -2.99 20.37
#